data_AF-A0A0F9AK79-F1
#
_entry.id   AF-A0A0F9AK79-F1
#
_cell.length_a   1.000
_cell.length_b   1.000
_cell.length_c   1.000
_cell.angle_alpha   90.00
_cell.angle_beta   90.00
_cell.angle_gamma   90.00
#
_symmetry.space_group_name_H-M   'P 1'
#
loop_
_entity.id
_entity.type
_entity.pdbx_description
1 polymer ?
#
loop_
_entity_poly.entity_id
_entity_poly.type
_entity_poly.pdbx_seq_one_letter_code
_entity_poly.pdbx_strand_id
1 'polypeptide(L)'
;MVSVSFQGERGAYSEAAALSFFDNKIDTIPLPTFVDVLKSTENNKSEYSILPVENSLEGSVGESYDLLYSTTLNAVGEIYHRIIHCLIGFDSLDSIDTVYSHTQALGQCRKFIEEHGMKKVPTYDTAGSVKIIKDLNKKNIGCIASKR
;
A
#
# COMPACT_ATOMS: atom_id res chain seq x y z
N MET A 1 -23.46 -4.60 1.18
CA MET A 1 -22.14 -5.24 1.32
C MET A 1 -21.33 -4.29 2.19
N VAL A 2 -20.57 -4.82 3.15
CA VAL A 2 -19.90 -3.98 4.16
C VAL A 2 -18.86 -3.09 3.47
N SER A 3 -18.86 -1.80 3.75
CA SER A 3 -17.94 -0.83 3.13
C SER A 3 -16.75 -0.51 4.04
N VAL A 4 -15.54 -0.62 3.50
CA VAL A 4 -14.29 -0.44 4.27
C VAL A 4 -13.37 0.56 3.59
N SER A 5 -13.05 1.65 4.28
CA SER A 5 -12.10 2.65 3.80
C SER A 5 -10.66 2.31 4.17
N PHE A 6 -9.71 2.72 3.31
CA PHE A 6 -8.29 2.54 3.54
C PHE A 6 -7.50 3.65 2.84
N GLN A 7 -6.27 3.90 3.30
CA GLN A 7 -5.41 4.92 2.70
C GLN A 7 -4.62 4.35 1.53
N GLY A 8 -4.59 5.08 0.43
CA GLY A 8 -3.83 4.77 -0.77
C GLY A 8 -4.71 4.44 -1.98
N GLU A 9 -4.11 3.74 -2.94
CA GLU A 9 -4.72 3.36 -4.21
C GLU A 9 -5.13 1.87 -4.22
N ARG A 10 -5.96 1.48 -5.19
CA ARG A 10 -6.26 0.05 -5.40
C ARG A 10 -4.98 -0.73 -5.70
N GLY A 11 -4.81 -1.87 -5.02
CA GLY A 11 -3.57 -2.66 -5.02
C GLY A 11 -2.66 -2.39 -3.82
N ALA A 12 -2.98 -1.40 -2.96
CA ALA A 12 -2.22 -1.16 -1.74
C ALA A 12 -2.32 -2.32 -0.73
N TYR A 13 -1.31 -2.46 0.13
CA TYR A 13 -1.31 -3.47 1.20
C TYR A 13 -2.47 -3.29 2.19
N SER A 14 -2.90 -2.06 2.46
CA SER A 14 -4.08 -1.80 3.31
C SER A 14 -5.37 -2.33 2.68
N GLU A 15 -5.50 -2.29 1.35
CA GLU A 15 -6.63 -2.91 0.65
C GLU A 15 -6.59 -4.43 0.75
N ALA A 16 -5.41 -5.03 0.61
CA ALA A 16 -5.22 -6.47 0.76
C ALA A 16 -5.49 -6.94 2.20
N ALA A 17 -5.08 -6.15 3.21
CA ALA A 17 -5.39 -6.41 4.60
C ALA A 17 -6.90 -6.34 4.89
N ALA A 18 -7.57 -5.32 4.36
CA ALA A 18 -9.03 -5.17 4.47
C ALA A 18 -9.75 -6.40 3.88
N LEU A 19 -9.43 -6.78 2.64
CA LEU A 19 -10.04 -7.95 2.02
C LEU A 19 -9.78 -9.23 2.80
N SER A 20 -8.56 -9.40 3.32
CA SER A 20 -8.19 -10.59 4.09
C SER A 20 -8.93 -10.68 5.41
N PHE A 21 -9.16 -9.56 6.10
CA PHE A 21 -9.89 -9.55 7.38
C PHE A 21 -11.38 -9.90 7.19
N PHE A 22 -11.97 -9.47 6.07
CA PHE A 22 -13.40 -9.66 5.78
C PHE A 22 -13.70 -10.77 4.76
N ASP A 23 -12.79 -11.73 4.57
CA ASP A 23 -12.95 -12.87 3.65
C ASP A 23 -13.40 -12.48 2.22
N ASN A 24 -12.92 -11.35 1.70
CA ASN A 24 -13.29 -10.77 0.40
C ASN A 24 -14.78 -10.39 0.24
N LYS A 25 -15.54 -10.26 1.34
CA LYS A 25 -16.98 -9.94 1.32
C LYS A 25 -17.28 -8.47 1.62
N ILE A 26 -16.40 -7.58 1.16
CA ILE A 26 -16.50 -6.13 1.38
C ILE A 26 -16.28 -5.33 0.11
N ASP A 27 -16.79 -4.11 0.10
CA ASP A 27 -16.42 -3.08 -0.86
C ASP A 27 -15.33 -2.18 -0.27
N THR A 28 -14.24 -1.99 -1.01
CA THR A 28 -13.10 -1.18 -0.57
C THR A 28 -13.15 0.23 -1.13
N ILE A 29 -12.91 1.22 -0.26
CA ILE A 29 -12.95 2.66 -0.57
C ILE A 29 -11.53 3.24 -0.40
N PRO A 30 -10.77 3.46 -1.48
CA PRO A 30 -9.47 4.12 -1.42
C PRO A 30 -9.63 5.60 -1.10
N LEU A 31 -8.82 6.12 -0.18
CA LEU A 31 -8.78 7.53 0.20
C LEU A 31 -7.33 8.02 0.30
N PRO A 32 -7.05 9.31 0.06
CA PRO A 32 -5.67 9.77 -0.10
C PRO A 32 -4.90 9.86 1.23
N THR A 33 -5.57 10.14 2.35
CA THR A 33 -4.93 10.34 3.67
C THR A 33 -5.59 9.52 4.78
N PHE A 34 -4.86 9.26 5.88
CA PHE A 34 -5.44 8.61 7.07
C PHE A 34 -6.56 9.45 7.70
N VAL A 35 -6.47 10.78 7.62
CA VAL A 35 -7.52 11.70 8.06
C VAL A 35 -8.81 11.46 7.28
N ASP A 36 -8.72 11.33 5.95
CA ASP A 36 -9.90 11.09 5.12
C ASP A 36 -10.51 9.72 5.40
N VAL A 37 -9.68 8.70 5.62
CA VAL A 37 -10.10 7.34 6.01
C VAL A 37 -10.93 7.36 7.29
N LEU A 38 -10.40 7.96 8.35
CA LEU A 38 -11.12 8.05 9.63
C LEU A 38 -12.38 8.90 9.52
N LYS A 39 -12.32 10.06 8.84
CA LYS A 39 -13.50 10.89 8.59
C LYS A 39 -14.56 10.18 7.76
N SER A 40 -14.19 9.28 6.85
CA SER A 40 -15.15 8.48 6.08
C SER A 40 -16.00 7.64 7.04
N THR A 41 -15.38 6.97 8.01
CA THR A 41 -16.07 6.15 9.00
C THR A 41 -16.86 7.00 10.00
N GLU A 42 -16.28 8.09 10.54
CA GLU A 42 -17.01 9.00 11.45
C GLU A 42 -18.27 9.62 10.83
N ASN A 43 -18.21 9.92 9.52
CA ASN A 43 -19.35 10.49 8.80
C ASN A 43 -20.28 9.43 8.19
N ASN A 44 -20.18 8.17 8.59
CA ASN A 44 -21.00 7.04 8.09
C ASN A 44 -20.92 6.84 6.56
N LYS A 45 -19.82 7.23 5.93
CA LYS A 45 -19.56 6.96 4.49
C LYS A 45 -18.94 5.59 4.26
N SER A 46 -18.24 5.06 5.27
CA SER A 46 -17.79 3.67 5.36
C SER A 46 -18.20 3.09 6.71
N GLU A 47 -18.48 1.78 6.77
CA GLU A 47 -18.80 1.11 8.03
C GLU A 47 -17.55 0.86 8.89
N TYR A 48 -16.41 0.59 8.23
CA TYR A 48 -15.13 0.41 8.89
C TYR A 48 -14.01 1.16 8.15
N SER A 49 -12.90 1.39 8.86
CA SER A 49 -11.64 1.88 8.32
C SER A 49 -10.50 0.95 8.71
N ILE A 50 -9.59 0.70 7.79
CA ILE A 50 -8.35 -0.04 8.05
C ILE A 50 -7.18 0.94 8.12
N LEU A 51 -6.45 0.90 9.24
CA LEU A 51 -5.25 1.69 9.47
C LEU A 51 -4.05 0.78 9.72
N PRO A 52 -2.89 1.05 9.10
CA PRO A 52 -1.64 0.44 9.51
C PRO A 52 -1.18 1.09 10.83
N VAL A 53 -1.02 0.32 11.89
CA VAL A 53 -0.60 0.84 13.21
C VAL A 53 0.85 0.48 13.56
N GLU A 54 1.40 -0.57 12.94
CA GLU A 54 2.77 -1.01 13.17
C GLU A 54 3.33 -1.71 11.93
N ASN A 55 4.64 -1.57 11.75
CA ASN A 55 5.42 -2.30 10.77
C ASN A 55 6.61 -2.97 11.48
N SER A 56 6.84 -4.26 11.22
CA SER A 56 7.92 -5.01 11.87
C SER A 56 9.34 -4.49 11.58
N LEU A 57 9.51 -3.66 10.54
CA LEU A 57 10.81 -3.09 10.15
C LEU A 57 10.95 -1.61 10.54
N GLU A 58 9.87 -0.84 10.49
CA GLU A 58 9.90 0.62 10.78
C GLU A 58 9.29 0.99 12.15
N GLY A 59 8.73 0.02 12.86
CA GLY A 59 8.06 0.23 14.14
C GLY A 59 6.65 0.79 13.99
N SER A 60 6.19 1.49 15.03
CA SER A 60 4.82 2.02 15.12
C SER A 60 4.56 3.14 14.11
N VAL A 61 3.35 3.16 13.54
CA VAL A 61 2.87 4.25 12.68
C VAL A 61 2.18 5.27 13.57
N GLY A 62 2.95 6.20 14.13
CA GLY A 62 2.48 7.19 15.11
C GLY A 62 1.26 7.99 14.65
N GLU A 63 1.26 8.42 13.38
CA GLU A 63 0.14 9.18 12.79
C GLU A 63 -1.20 8.43 12.89
N SER A 64 -1.20 7.11 12.71
CA SER A 64 -2.44 6.31 12.84
C SER A 64 -3.01 6.36 14.25
N TYR A 65 -2.15 6.30 15.27
CA TYR A 65 -2.57 6.39 16.66
C TYR A 65 -3.06 7.79 17.01
N ASP A 66 -2.26 8.81 16.67
CA ASP A 66 -2.60 10.22 16.95
C ASP A 66 -3.95 10.60 16.34
N LEU A 67 -4.18 10.18 15.09
CA LEU A 67 -5.45 10.43 14.41
C LEU A 67 -6.59 9.63 15.03
N LEU A 68 -6.41 8.35 15.35
CA LEU A 68 -7.46 7.56 15.99
C LEU A 68 -7.89 8.19 17.34
N TYR A 69 -6.93 8.65 18.16
CA TYR A 69 -7.20 9.35 19.42
C TYR A 69 -7.96 10.68 19.24
N SER A 70 -7.88 11.29 18.05
CA SER A 70 -8.61 12.52 17.73
C SER A 70 -10.08 12.29 17.32
N THR A 71 -10.48 11.03 17.14
CA THR A 71 -11.85 10.64 16.72
C THR A 71 -12.67 10.07 17.86
N THR A 72 -13.96 9.85 17.59
CA THR A 72 -14.84 9.08 18.49
C THR A 72 -14.88 7.58 18.15
N LEU A 73 -14.07 7.14 17.18
CA LEU A 73 -14.03 5.76 16.71
C LEU A 73 -13.30 4.85 17.70
N ASN A 74 -13.62 3.55 17.64
CA ASN A 74 -12.99 2.53 18.46
C ASN A 74 -12.40 1.44 17.57
N ALA A 75 -11.25 0.88 17.97
CA ALA A 75 -10.71 -0.31 17.33
C ALA A 75 -11.58 -1.53 17.69
N VAL A 76 -12.02 -2.28 16.67
CA VAL A 76 -12.93 -3.43 16.83
C VAL A 76 -12.34 -4.75 16.31
N GLY A 77 -11.10 -4.72 15.83
CA GLY A 77 -10.39 -5.88 15.31
C GLY A 77 -8.98 -5.52 14.85
N GLU A 78 -8.16 -6.54 14.63
CA GLU A 78 -6.79 -6.42 14.17
C GLU A 78 -6.44 -7.52 13.16
N ILE A 79 -5.44 -7.27 12.32
CA ILE A 79 -4.88 -8.25 11.40
C ILE A 79 -3.39 -8.02 11.20
N TYR A 80 -2.63 -9.11 11.17
CA TYR A 80 -1.24 -9.10 10.74
C TYR A 80 -1.15 -9.45 9.25
N HIS A 81 -0.82 -8.46 8.42
CA HIS A 81 -0.67 -8.67 6.98
C HIS A 81 0.80 -8.82 6.60
N ARG A 82 1.18 -9.98 6.08
CA ARG A 82 2.56 -10.23 5.61
C ARG A 82 2.82 -9.46 4.32
N ILE A 83 3.75 -8.51 4.39
CA ILE A 83 4.21 -7.76 3.22
C ILE A 83 5.09 -8.66 2.33
N ILE A 84 4.68 -8.83 1.08
CA ILE A 84 5.43 -9.55 0.04
C ILE A 84 5.55 -8.63 -1.18
N HIS A 85 6.73 -8.06 -1.35
CA HIS A 85 7.06 -7.22 -2.49
C HIS A 85 7.25 -8.07 -3.75
N CYS A 86 6.66 -7.60 -4.84
CA CYS A 86 6.78 -8.17 -6.17
C CYS A 86 7.44 -7.16 -7.09
N LEU A 87 8.42 -7.61 -7.91
CA LEU A 87 8.87 -6.83 -9.05
C LEU A 87 7.88 -7.05 -10.21
N ILE A 88 7.33 -5.96 -10.73
CA ILE A 88 6.34 -5.96 -11.80
C ILE A 88 6.92 -5.17 -12.97
N GLY A 89 6.85 -5.73 -14.18
CA GLY A 89 7.34 -5.12 -15.40
C GLY A 89 6.71 -5.76 -16.64
N PHE A 90 7.02 -5.23 -17.82
CA PHE A 90 6.45 -5.69 -19.09
C PHE A 90 7.27 -6.77 -19.80
N ASP A 91 8.49 -7.02 -19.32
CA ASP A 91 9.46 -7.88 -19.98
C ASP A 91 10.30 -8.60 -18.91
N SER A 92 11.25 -9.42 -19.34
CA SER A 92 12.13 -10.20 -18.48
C SER A 92 12.95 -9.34 -17.52
N LEU A 93 13.36 -9.95 -16.40
CA LEU A 93 14.16 -9.30 -15.36
C LEU A 93 15.42 -8.62 -15.90
N ASP A 94 16.12 -9.28 -16.82
CA ASP A 94 17.37 -8.80 -17.42
C ASP A 94 17.21 -7.52 -18.25
N SER A 95 15.98 -7.22 -18.68
CA SER A 95 15.69 -6.02 -19.46
C SER A 95 15.43 -4.78 -18.59
N ILE A 96 15.15 -4.96 -17.30
CA ILE A 96 14.76 -3.87 -16.39
C ILE A 96 16.01 -3.19 -15.83
N ASP A 97 16.18 -1.91 -16.14
CA ASP A 97 17.28 -1.08 -15.63
C ASP A 97 16.84 -0.04 -14.59
N THR A 98 15.53 0.19 -14.45
CA THR A 98 14.96 1.22 -13.59
C THR A 98 13.73 0.69 -12.85
N VAL A 99 13.67 0.90 -11.53
CA VAL A 99 12.59 0.45 -10.66
C VAL A 99 11.93 1.60 -9.92
N TYR A 100 10.60 1.69 -10.02
CA TYR A 100 9.75 2.67 -9.35
C TYR A 100 9.10 2.07 -8.11
N SER A 101 9.07 2.78 -6.98
CA SER A 101 8.32 2.35 -5.79
C SER A 101 8.35 3.43 -4.70
N HIS A 102 7.50 3.29 -3.68
CA HIS A 102 7.66 4.02 -2.42
C HIS A 102 9.07 3.81 -1.83
N THR A 103 9.61 4.85 -1.19
CA THR A 103 10.97 4.87 -0.61
C THR A 103 11.23 3.72 0.35
N GLN A 104 10.24 3.37 1.17
CA GLN A 104 10.32 2.26 2.12
C GLN A 104 10.47 0.91 1.40
N ALA A 105 9.68 0.66 0.36
CA ALA A 105 9.75 -0.58 -0.40
C ALA A 105 11.05 -0.69 -1.22
N LEU A 106 11.55 0.44 -1.76
CA LEU A 106 12.89 0.51 -2.37
C LEU A 106 14.00 0.22 -1.35
N GLY A 107 13.85 0.70 -0.11
CA GLY A 107 14.78 0.41 0.98
C GLY A 107 14.79 -1.06 1.37
N GLN A 108 13.61 -1.67 1.53
CA GLN A 108 13.44 -3.07 1.89
C GLN A 108 13.93 -4.03 0.80
N CYS A 109 13.87 -3.63 -0.47
CA CYS A 109 14.34 -4.44 -1.61
C CYS A 109 15.75 -4.06 -2.08
N ARG A 110 16.50 -3.23 -1.34
CA ARG A 110 17.78 -2.63 -1.78
C ARG A 110 18.78 -3.66 -2.31
N LYS A 111 18.97 -4.76 -1.59
CA LYS A 111 19.93 -5.80 -1.97
C LYS A 111 19.64 -6.36 -3.37
N PHE A 112 18.39 -6.74 -3.61
CA PHE A 112 17.95 -7.26 -4.91
C PHE A 112 18.16 -6.23 -6.04
N ILE A 113 17.83 -4.96 -5.78
CA ILE A 113 17.98 -3.88 -6.76
C ILE A 113 19.47 -3.66 -7.11
N GLU A 114 20.35 -3.68 -6.11
CA GLU A 114 21.80 -3.49 -6.28
C GLU A 114 22.45 -4.68 -7.00
N GLU A 115 22.04 -5.91 -6.68
CA GLU A 115 22.51 -7.13 -7.36
C GLU A 115 22.22 -7.14 -8.87
N HIS A 116 21.12 -6.47 -9.29
CA HIS A 116 20.73 -6.37 -10.70
C HIS A 116 21.12 -5.03 -11.34
N GLY A 117 21.86 -4.16 -10.65
CA GLY A 117 22.31 -2.88 -11.19
C GLY A 117 21.19 -1.89 -11.54
N MET A 118 20.01 -2.03 -10.92
CA MET A 118 18.84 -1.21 -11.24
C MET A 118 18.87 0.17 -10.58
N LYS A 119 18.40 1.19 -11.30
CA LYS A 119 18.21 2.56 -10.79
C LYS A 119 16.91 2.68 -10.01
N LYS A 120 16.94 3.33 -8.85
CA LYS A 120 15.77 3.53 -7.99
C LYS A 120 15.09 4.86 -8.30
N VAL A 121 13.78 4.85 -8.52
CA VAL A 121 12.96 6.06 -8.69
C VAL A 121 11.87 6.08 -7.61
N PRO A 122 11.98 6.97 -6.60
CA PRO A 122 10.97 7.05 -5.54
C PRO A 122 9.64 7.60 -6.06
N THR A 123 8.54 7.02 -5.61
CA THR A 123 7.17 7.45 -5.91
C THR A 123 6.34 7.60 -4.63
N TYR A 124 5.14 8.19 -4.74
CA TYR A 124 4.27 8.46 -3.60
C TYR A 124 3.80 7.20 -2.87
N ASP A 125 3.37 6.18 -3.60
CA ASP A 125 2.99 4.89 -3.04
C ASP A 125 3.37 3.75 -4.00
N THR A 126 3.24 2.50 -3.54
CA THR A 126 3.62 1.30 -4.31
C THR A 126 2.62 0.91 -5.41
N ALA A 127 1.32 1.09 -5.17
CA ALA A 127 0.27 0.79 -6.15
C ALA A 127 0.25 1.84 -7.27
N GLY A 128 0.46 3.10 -6.93
CA GLY A 128 0.67 4.21 -7.87
C GLY A 128 1.88 3.97 -8.77
N SER A 129 2.93 3.29 -8.31
CA SER A 129 4.06 2.90 -9.17
C SER A 129 3.64 1.98 -10.31
N VAL A 130 2.71 1.05 -10.06
CA VAL A 130 2.15 0.16 -11.09
C VAL A 130 1.44 0.98 -12.16
N LYS A 131 0.63 1.96 -11.74
CA LYS A 131 -0.03 2.89 -12.65
C LYS A 131 0.98 3.69 -13.48
N ILE A 132 2.03 4.22 -12.85
CA ILE A 132 3.11 4.97 -13.53
C ILE A 132 3.77 4.13 -14.61
N ILE A 133 4.22 2.91 -14.29
CA ILE A 133 4.91 2.08 -15.30
C ILE A 133 3.96 1.67 -16.41
N LYS A 134 2.68 1.45 -16.10
CA LYS A 134 1.63 1.15 -17.09
C LYS A 134 1.41 2.30 -18.06
N ASP A 135 1.37 3.53 -17.57
CA ASP A 135 1.19 4.71 -18.41
C ASP A 135 2.44 5.00 -19.26
N LEU A 136 3.63 4.75 -18.72
CA LEU A 136 4.90 4.89 -19.45
C LEU A 136 5.10 3.81 -20.53
N ASN A 137 4.60 2.59 -20.27
CA ASN A 137 4.62 1.45 -21.19
C ASN A 137 6.01 1.18 -21.82
N LYS A 138 7.06 1.20 -21.01
CA LYS A 138 8.44 0.90 -21.44
C LYS A 138 8.84 -0.50 -20.95
N LYS A 139 9.65 -1.20 -21.75
CA LYS A 139 10.14 -2.55 -21.43
C LYS A 139 11.24 -2.54 -20.36
N ASN A 140 12.05 -1.48 -20.31
CA ASN A 140 13.21 -1.40 -19.42
C ASN A 140 12.89 -0.87 -18.01
N ILE A 141 11.60 -0.67 -17.70
CA ILE A 141 11.17 -0.19 -16.39
C ILE A 141 10.34 -1.26 -15.68
N GLY A 142 10.49 -1.31 -14.37
CA GLY A 142 9.63 -2.09 -13.49
C GLY A 142 9.23 -1.28 -12.26
N CYS A 143 8.40 -1.86 -11.41
CA CYS A 143 8.07 -1.30 -10.12
C CYS A 143 8.05 -2.38 -9.03
N ILE A 144 8.19 -1.96 -7.78
CA ILE A 144 7.97 -2.82 -6.62
C ILE A 144 6.61 -2.49 -6.02
N ALA A 145 5.72 -3.49 -5.99
CA ALA A 145 4.39 -3.34 -5.43
C ALA A 145 3.88 -4.64 -4.80
N SER A 146 2.65 -4.61 -4.29
CA SER A 146 1.97 -5.83 -3.86
C SER A 146 1.67 -6.73 -5.07
N LYS A 147 1.31 -7.99 -4.82
CA LYS A 147 0.90 -8.93 -5.88
C LYS A 147 -0.40 -8.52 -6.61
N ARG A 148 -1.20 -7.62 -6.02
CA ARG A 148 -2.57 -7.34 -6.44
C ARG A 148 -2.66 -6.35 -7.60
#